data_AF-A0A938MGU9-F1
#
_entry.id   AF-A0A938MGU9-F1
#
_cell.length_a   1.000
_cell.length_b   1.000
_cell.length_c   1.000
_cell.angle_alpha   90.00
_cell.angle_beta   90.00
_cell.angle_gamma   90.00
#
_symmetry.space_group_name_H-M   'P 1'
#
loop_
_entity.id
_entity.type
_entity.pdbx_description
1 polymer ?
#
loop_
_entity_poly.entity_id
_entity_poly.type
_entity_poly.pdbx_seq_one_letter_code
_entity_poly.pdbx_strand_id
1 'polypeptide(L)'
;LPPDSGFCFCAVCKALDPASGTKTVLRWDAGDYEWVSLSDRQAFFWNSLAAQLGGDRFLFVRAAGAYRAPPTYVKLPPQLALRLGGFSYANERLRESCRADLKGWQEAGATTLLELKPFEAGHGMPLMFARRLAADLKLCGAGGSLGVDLGAMPQHWATQGLNYYVAAKLASDPDLDVNGLLDEYCQAGFGRAGAAVKKYLVRLEALTNDVAAKGLSDSQNELLPILAGQFTPEVIAECEGQLDEAARLAAKESEPVKARLAFLRQGLRYAALQAVALRAAARYNESAEGLNDVLAAAKPRAEFYADAKNGWAVNAPLLQRAETNPRCSALFGGTLERELSPYELLATLPAKWKFKTDPDVLGEREGWHRPDFDDIAWRRLAVSKPWEQQGFADYDGVAWYRVTFEVPAEHCGKNVLLRFGAVDESAWVYVNGRLAGKRLFAERDDWLRPFEVNVGDLLRYGMENVLAVRVQDRGGAGGLWKLVWLVTGASRNESVQNEK
;
A
#
# COMPACT_ATOMS: atom_id res chain seq x y z
N LEU A 1 30.95 9.51 -9.04
CA LEU A 1 29.94 8.54 -8.58
C LEU A 1 30.65 7.41 -7.86
N PRO A 2 30.05 6.83 -6.80
CA PRO A 2 30.69 5.78 -6.01
C PRO A 2 31.09 4.58 -6.88
N PRO A 3 32.23 3.90 -6.59
CA PRO A 3 32.71 2.76 -7.38
C PRO A 3 31.72 1.58 -7.45
N ASP A 4 30.76 1.49 -6.52
CA ASP A 4 29.80 0.38 -6.39
C ASP A 4 28.41 0.70 -6.97
N SER A 5 28.29 1.69 -7.85
CA SER A 5 27.00 2.21 -8.38
C SER A 5 26.22 1.26 -9.31
N GLY A 6 26.65 0.01 -9.49
CA GLY A 6 26.03 -0.97 -10.39
C GLY A 6 26.13 -0.66 -11.90
N PHE A 7 26.42 0.59 -12.27
CA PHE A 7 26.67 1.05 -13.63
C PHE A 7 28.04 1.73 -13.73
N CYS A 8 28.76 1.51 -14.84
CA CYS A 8 30.06 2.11 -15.08
C CYS A 8 29.94 3.58 -15.50
N PHE A 9 30.73 4.47 -14.89
CA PHE A 9 30.78 5.90 -15.22
C PHE A 9 32.16 6.35 -15.73
N CYS A 10 32.92 5.43 -16.33
CA CYS A 10 34.14 5.79 -17.04
C CYS A 10 33.83 6.73 -18.22
N ALA A 11 34.86 7.36 -18.78
CA ALA A 11 34.70 8.30 -19.89
C ALA A 11 33.95 7.68 -21.09
N VAL A 12 34.22 6.41 -21.40
CA VAL A 12 33.59 5.68 -22.51
C VAL A 12 32.09 5.50 -22.27
N CYS A 13 31.70 5.02 -21.09
CA CYS A 13 30.29 4.81 -20.78
C CYS A 13 29.53 6.14 -20.76
N LYS A 14 30.09 7.20 -20.17
CA LYS A 14 29.46 8.53 -20.16
C LYS A 14 29.26 9.12 -21.56
N ALA A 15 30.15 8.80 -22.50
CA ALA A 15 30.02 9.24 -23.89
C ALA A 15 28.80 8.62 -24.61
N LEU A 16 28.24 7.51 -24.08
CA LEU A 16 27.03 6.87 -24.59
C LEU A 16 25.74 7.43 -23.97
N ASP A 17 25.85 8.39 -23.06
CA ASP A 17 24.73 9.00 -22.35
C ASP A 17 24.51 10.43 -22.90
N PRO A 18 23.61 10.62 -23.87
CA PRO A 18 23.47 11.89 -24.55
C PRO A 18 22.83 12.91 -23.62
N ALA A 19 23.34 14.14 -23.62
CA ALA A 19 22.79 15.21 -22.77
C ALA A 19 21.31 15.53 -23.07
N SER A 20 20.85 15.23 -24.29
CA SER A 20 19.46 15.33 -24.74
C SER A 20 18.56 14.19 -24.28
N GLY A 21 19.12 13.15 -23.65
CA GLY A 21 18.36 12.01 -23.13
C GLY A 21 17.39 12.42 -22.02
N THR A 22 16.28 11.67 -21.91
CA THR A 22 15.27 11.87 -20.87
C THR A 22 15.91 11.83 -19.48
N LYS A 23 15.69 12.86 -18.66
CA LYS A 23 16.19 12.88 -17.28
C LYS A 23 15.48 11.81 -16.44
N THR A 24 16.25 11.13 -15.61
CA THR A 24 15.76 10.09 -14.70
C THR A 24 16.57 10.09 -13.41
N VAL A 25 16.06 9.40 -12.40
CA VAL A 25 16.74 9.20 -11.12
C VAL A 25 17.36 7.80 -11.10
N LEU A 26 18.67 7.75 -10.94
CA LEU A 26 19.41 6.53 -10.69
C LEU A 26 19.41 6.29 -9.18
N ARG A 27 18.70 5.25 -8.74
CA ARG A 27 18.58 4.88 -7.32
C ARG A 27 19.70 3.92 -6.93
N TRP A 28 20.46 4.28 -5.90
CA TRP A 28 21.57 3.47 -5.36
C TRP A 28 21.51 3.39 -3.84
N ASP A 29 22.22 2.42 -3.27
CA ASP A 29 22.33 2.27 -1.80
C ASP A 29 22.96 3.52 -1.14
N ALA A 30 23.82 4.23 -1.88
CA ALA A 30 24.47 5.47 -1.46
C ALA A 30 23.66 6.74 -1.79
N GLY A 31 22.40 6.60 -2.24
CA GLY A 31 21.48 7.71 -2.53
C GLY A 31 20.92 7.73 -3.96
N ASP A 32 20.09 8.72 -4.22
CA ASP A 32 19.44 8.96 -5.51
C ASP A 32 20.16 10.07 -6.28
N TYR A 33 20.40 9.85 -7.57
CA TYR A 33 21.20 10.76 -8.41
C TYR A 33 20.50 11.03 -9.74
N GLU A 34 20.33 12.31 -10.07
CA GLU A 34 19.77 12.69 -11.36
C GLU A 34 20.79 12.47 -12.48
N TRP A 35 20.35 11.80 -13.53
CA TRP A 35 21.12 11.59 -14.74
C TRP A 35 20.21 11.51 -15.96
N VAL A 36 20.78 11.31 -17.15
CA VAL A 36 19.99 10.95 -18.33
C VAL A 36 19.71 9.45 -18.32
N SER A 37 18.64 9.03 -18.98
CA SER A 37 18.29 7.62 -19.12
C SER A 37 19.43 6.86 -19.81
N LEU A 38 19.76 5.69 -19.28
CA LEU A 38 20.88 4.87 -19.75
C LEU A 38 20.51 4.05 -21.00
N SER A 39 19.41 4.37 -21.67
CA SER A 39 18.84 3.55 -22.75
C SER A 39 19.72 3.48 -23.99
N ASP A 40 20.35 4.58 -24.41
CA ASP A 40 21.28 4.57 -25.56
C ASP A 40 22.49 3.66 -25.29
N ARG A 41 23.08 3.77 -24.10
CA ARG A 41 24.15 2.87 -23.65
C ARG A 41 23.70 1.41 -23.60
N GLN A 42 22.52 1.13 -23.05
CA GLN A 42 22.01 -0.23 -22.99
C GLN A 42 21.67 -0.79 -24.37
N ALA A 43 21.10 0.02 -25.25
CA ALA A 43 20.86 -0.33 -26.64
C ALA A 43 22.16 -0.66 -27.37
N PHE A 44 23.25 0.10 -27.13
CA PHE A 44 24.57 -0.21 -27.69
C PHE A 44 25.06 -1.59 -27.24
N PHE A 45 24.92 -1.91 -25.95
CA PHE A 45 25.26 -3.22 -25.40
C PHE A 45 24.40 -4.34 -26.01
N TRP A 46 23.08 -4.15 -26.07
CA TRP A 46 22.17 -5.15 -26.64
C TRP A 46 22.41 -5.38 -28.13
N ASN A 47 22.70 -4.34 -28.92
CA ASN A 47 23.06 -4.48 -30.32
C ASN A 47 24.33 -5.32 -30.50
N SER A 48 25.32 -5.11 -29.63
CA SER A 48 26.57 -5.88 -29.64
C SER A 48 26.35 -7.37 -29.33
N LEU A 49 25.40 -7.68 -28.44
CA LEU A 49 24.97 -9.06 -28.16
C LEU A 49 24.17 -9.64 -29.33
N ALA A 50 23.22 -8.88 -29.86
CA ALA A 50 22.37 -9.28 -30.97
C ALA A 50 23.20 -9.65 -32.21
N ALA A 51 24.27 -8.91 -32.50
CA ALA A 51 25.19 -9.20 -33.60
C ALA A 51 25.92 -10.56 -33.44
N GLN A 52 26.12 -11.02 -32.21
CA GLN A 52 26.78 -12.30 -31.91
C GLN A 52 25.83 -13.49 -31.93
N LEU A 53 24.52 -13.27 -31.76
CA LEU A 53 23.52 -14.34 -31.64
C LEU A 53 23.11 -14.99 -32.98
N GLY A 54 23.36 -14.32 -34.12
CA GLY A 54 22.85 -14.71 -35.43
C GLY A 54 21.45 -14.14 -35.72
N GLY A 55 21.03 -14.14 -36.99
CA GLY A 55 19.79 -13.47 -37.45
C GLY A 55 18.49 -14.28 -37.27
N ASP A 56 18.58 -15.52 -36.82
CA ASP A 56 17.44 -16.45 -36.64
C ASP A 56 16.89 -16.46 -35.20
N ARG A 57 17.46 -15.67 -34.29
CA ARG A 57 17.13 -15.68 -32.86
C ARG A 57 16.73 -14.30 -32.37
N PHE A 58 15.72 -14.26 -31.50
CA PHE A 58 15.36 -13.04 -30.78
C PHE A 58 16.17 -12.90 -29.48
N LEU A 59 16.68 -11.69 -29.23
CA LEU A 59 17.20 -11.26 -27.95
C LEU A 59 16.09 -10.53 -27.19
N PHE A 60 15.55 -11.17 -26.14
CA PHE A 60 14.56 -10.55 -25.27
C PHE A 60 15.26 -9.69 -24.21
N VAL A 61 14.89 -8.41 -24.18
CA VAL A 61 15.40 -7.43 -23.21
C VAL A 61 14.23 -6.70 -22.56
N ARG A 62 14.45 -6.05 -21.42
CA ARG A 62 13.40 -5.30 -20.71
C ARG A 62 13.78 -3.83 -20.61
N ALA A 63 12.85 -2.94 -20.92
CA ALA A 63 12.96 -1.52 -20.60
C ALA A 63 12.39 -1.26 -19.20
N ALA A 64 13.25 -0.94 -18.22
CA ALA A 64 12.83 -0.66 -16.85
C ALA A 64 13.84 0.22 -16.11
N GLY A 65 13.39 0.90 -15.06
CA GLY A 65 14.24 1.71 -14.19
C GLY A 65 15.05 2.76 -14.95
N ALA A 66 16.37 2.71 -14.82
CA ALA A 66 17.31 3.68 -15.40
C ALA A 66 17.28 3.76 -16.94
N TYR A 67 16.79 2.73 -17.62
CA TYR A 67 16.74 2.63 -19.09
C TYR A 67 15.31 2.28 -19.56
N ARG A 68 14.33 2.92 -18.93
CA ARG A 68 12.92 2.81 -19.31
C ARG A 68 12.59 3.63 -20.57
N ALA A 69 13.09 4.88 -20.62
CA ALA A 69 12.80 5.80 -21.72
C ALA A 69 13.42 5.28 -23.03
N PRO A 70 12.86 5.60 -24.20
CA PRO A 70 13.45 5.20 -25.48
C PRO A 70 14.84 5.81 -25.72
N PRO A 71 15.73 5.13 -26.46
CA PRO A 71 17.02 5.68 -26.86
C PRO A 71 16.81 6.85 -27.82
N THR A 72 17.73 7.81 -27.78
CA THR A 72 17.62 9.04 -28.56
C THR A 72 18.34 8.97 -29.90
N TYR A 73 19.40 8.16 -30.02
CA TYR A 73 20.17 8.05 -31.26
C TYR A 73 20.51 6.60 -31.65
N VAL A 74 20.55 5.66 -30.70
CA VAL A 74 20.81 4.25 -31.04
C VAL A 74 19.56 3.62 -31.66
N LYS A 75 19.72 3.07 -32.86
CA LYS A 75 18.71 2.25 -33.53
C LYS A 75 18.87 0.78 -33.17
N LEU A 76 17.75 0.07 -33.08
CA LEU A 76 17.70 -1.32 -32.64
C LEU A 76 17.43 -2.23 -33.84
N PRO A 77 18.05 -3.42 -33.90
CA PRO A 77 17.75 -4.40 -34.93
C PRO A 77 16.40 -5.09 -34.62
N PRO A 78 15.69 -5.60 -35.64
CA PRO A 78 14.38 -6.25 -35.47
C PRO A 78 14.45 -7.51 -34.58
N GLN A 79 15.62 -8.16 -34.49
CA GLN A 79 15.87 -9.33 -33.64
C GLN A 79 15.89 -8.99 -32.13
N LEU A 80 15.85 -7.71 -31.76
CA LEU A 80 15.75 -7.28 -30.37
C LEU A 80 14.28 -7.10 -30.00
N ALA A 81 13.78 -8.00 -29.15
CA ALA A 81 12.42 -7.97 -28.64
C ALA A 81 12.39 -7.30 -27.25
N LEU A 82 11.87 -6.08 -27.21
CA LEU A 82 11.78 -5.27 -26.01
C LEU A 82 10.49 -5.57 -25.25
N ARG A 83 10.63 -6.19 -24.08
CA ARG A 83 9.56 -6.29 -23.09
C ARG A 83 9.34 -4.93 -22.43
N LEU A 84 8.26 -4.27 -22.80
CA LEU A 84 7.84 -2.97 -22.27
C LEU A 84 6.69 -3.16 -21.28
N GLY A 85 6.92 -2.79 -20.03
CA GLY A 85 5.90 -2.79 -18.99
C GLY A 85 5.49 -1.37 -18.57
N GLY A 86 4.69 -1.30 -17.52
CA GLY A 86 4.38 -0.04 -16.83
C GLY A 86 3.06 0.60 -17.20
N PHE A 87 2.27 0.02 -18.13
CA PHE A 87 0.90 0.46 -18.35
C PHE A 87 0.10 0.34 -17.06
N SER A 88 -0.38 1.50 -16.60
CA SER A 88 -1.33 1.60 -15.50
C SER A 88 -2.70 1.95 -16.04
N TYR A 89 -3.72 1.31 -15.51
CA TYR A 89 -5.10 1.65 -15.82
C TYR A 89 -5.80 2.40 -14.70
N ALA A 90 -5.10 2.59 -13.57
CA ALA A 90 -5.53 3.39 -12.43
C ALA A 90 -4.78 4.74 -12.34
N ASN A 91 -3.97 5.09 -13.34
CA ASN A 91 -3.32 6.39 -13.48
C ASN A 91 -3.21 6.77 -14.98
N GLU A 92 -3.95 7.80 -15.41
CA GLU A 92 -3.94 8.21 -16.82
C GLU A 92 -2.60 8.81 -17.26
N ARG A 93 -1.95 9.61 -16.41
CA ARG A 93 -0.65 10.24 -16.73
C ARG A 93 0.43 9.18 -16.99
N LEU A 94 0.48 8.14 -16.16
CA LEU A 94 1.44 7.04 -16.36
C LEU A 94 1.10 6.23 -17.61
N ARG A 95 -0.19 6.00 -17.89
CA ARG A 95 -0.64 5.34 -19.10
C ARG A 95 -0.22 6.10 -20.37
N GLU A 96 -0.41 7.41 -20.41
CA GLU A 96 0.03 8.28 -21.51
C GLU A 96 1.55 8.27 -21.66
N SER A 97 2.29 8.34 -20.55
CA SER A 97 3.75 8.21 -20.55
C SER A 97 4.19 6.87 -21.15
N CYS A 98 3.50 5.77 -20.84
CA CYS A 98 3.81 4.45 -21.42
C CYS A 98 3.55 4.39 -22.92
N ARG A 99 2.48 5.02 -23.40
CA ARG A 99 2.19 5.11 -24.84
C ARG A 99 3.27 5.91 -25.57
N ALA A 100 3.78 6.98 -24.96
CA ALA A 100 4.90 7.75 -25.49
C ALA A 100 6.19 6.92 -25.52
N ASP A 101 6.48 6.18 -24.44
CA ASP A 101 7.62 5.25 -24.37
C ASP A 101 7.51 4.19 -25.49
N LEU A 102 6.34 3.54 -25.62
CA LEU A 102 6.07 2.53 -26.65
C LEU A 102 6.37 3.05 -28.05
N LYS A 103 5.82 4.23 -28.39
CA LYS A 103 6.03 4.87 -29.68
C LYS A 103 7.52 5.15 -29.92
N GLY A 104 8.22 5.74 -28.94
CA GLY A 104 9.64 6.05 -29.09
C GLY A 104 10.52 4.81 -29.26
N TRP A 105 10.18 3.70 -28.57
CA TRP A 105 10.90 2.43 -28.75
C TRP A 105 10.64 1.82 -30.14
N GLN A 106 9.41 1.90 -30.64
CA GLN A 106 9.07 1.47 -32.01
C GLN A 106 9.79 2.33 -33.07
N GLU A 107 9.85 3.65 -32.89
CA GLU A 107 10.60 4.57 -33.77
C GLU A 107 12.13 4.34 -33.71
N ALA A 108 12.64 3.79 -32.61
CA ALA A 108 14.02 3.32 -32.50
C ALA A 108 14.27 2.00 -33.24
N GLY A 109 13.23 1.31 -33.71
CA GLY A 109 13.32 0.03 -34.42
C GLY A 109 13.13 -1.20 -33.53
N ALA A 110 12.68 -1.03 -32.28
CA ALA A 110 12.42 -2.16 -31.39
C ALA A 110 11.19 -2.96 -31.86
N THR A 111 11.33 -4.28 -31.89
CA THR A 111 10.16 -5.17 -31.83
C THR A 111 9.67 -5.18 -30.39
N THR A 112 8.40 -4.87 -30.12
CA THR A 112 7.90 -4.72 -28.74
C THR A 112 7.08 -5.94 -28.28
N LEU A 113 7.18 -6.27 -27.00
CA LEU A 113 6.32 -7.24 -26.30
C LEU A 113 5.72 -6.53 -25.09
N LEU A 114 4.40 -6.44 -25.00
CA LEU A 114 3.75 -5.72 -23.91
C LEU A 114 3.69 -6.60 -22.65
N GLU A 115 4.27 -6.15 -21.54
CA GLU A 115 4.15 -6.80 -20.23
C GLU A 115 2.93 -6.25 -19.47
N LEU A 116 1.88 -7.05 -19.34
CA LEU A 116 0.69 -6.73 -18.56
C LEU A 116 0.88 -7.10 -17.08
N LYS A 117 1.21 -6.09 -16.26
CA LYS A 117 1.17 -6.13 -14.80
C LYS A 117 -0.01 -5.44 -14.09
N PRO A 118 -0.91 -4.67 -14.73
CA PRO A 118 -1.90 -3.89 -13.98
C PRO A 118 -2.92 -4.77 -13.23
N PHE A 119 -2.94 -6.07 -13.48
CA PHE A 119 -3.74 -7.02 -12.72
C PHE A 119 -3.31 -7.15 -11.24
N GLU A 120 -2.07 -6.80 -10.90
CA GLU A 120 -1.58 -6.75 -9.51
C GLU A 120 -2.00 -5.48 -8.76
N ALA A 121 -2.53 -4.48 -9.47
CA ALA A 121 -2.95 -3.22 -8.87
C ALA A 121 -4.19 -3.41 -7.98
N GLY A 122 -4.33 -2.56 -6.98
CA GLY A 122 -5.52 -2.47 -6.15
C GLY A 122 -5.71 -3.59 -5.11
N HIS A 123 -4.76 -4.54 -4.98
CA HIS A 123 -4.79 -5.55 -3.90
C HIS A 123 -6.15 -6.27 -3.81
N GLY A 124 -6.58 -6.86 -4.93
CA GLY A 124 -7.85 -7.60 -5.01
C GLY A 124 -9.11 -6.74 -5.09
N MET A 125 -9.04 -5.43 -4.83
CA MET A 125 -10.16 -4.52 -5.02
C MET A 125 -10.61 -4.51 -6.49
N PRO A 126 -11.90 -4.27 -6.78
CA PRO A 126 -12.37 -4.19 -8.16
C PRO A 126 -11.75 -3.00 -8.89
N LEU A 127 -10.99 -3.31 -9.96
CA LEU A 127 -10.50 -2.36 -10.93
C LEU A 127 -10.87 -2.89 -12.31
N MET A 128 -11.88 -2.31 -12.95
CA MET A 128 -12.30 -2.69 -14.30
C MET A 128 -11.75 -1.69 -15.30
N PHE A 129 -11.06 -2.17 -16.34
CA PHE A 129 -10.37 -1.31 -17.29
C PHE A 129 -10.35 -1.89 -18.71
N ALA A 130 -11.29 -2.78 -19.02
CA ALA A 130 -11.38 -3.49 -20.29
C ALA A 130 -11.26 -2.56 -21.52
N ARG A 131 -11.97 -1.43 -21.54
CA ARG A 131 -11.89 -0.51 -22.70
C ARG A 131 -10.53 0.18 -22.82
N ARG A 132 -9.90 0.51 -21.69
CA ARG A 132 -8.57 1.12 -21.68
C ARG A 132 -7.52 0.13 -22.16
N LEU A 133 -7.57 -1.09 -21.64
CA LEU A 133 -6.73 -2.19 -22.10
C LEU A 133 -6.90 -2.42 -23.60
N ALA A 134 -8.13 -2.44 -24.09
CA ALA A 134 -8.39 -2.65 -25.52
C ALA A 134 -7.77 -1.57 -26.41
N ALA A 135 -7.90 -0.30 -26.01
CA ALA A 135 -7.27 0.80 -26.74
C ALA A 135 -5.74 0.65 -26.81
N ASP A 136 -5.10 0.17 -25.74
CA ASP A 136 -3.64 0.01 -25.68
C ASP A 136 -3.15 -1.22 -26.43
N LEU A 137 -3.88 -2.34 -26.35
CA LEU A 137 -3.56 -3.53 -27.15
C LEU A 137 -3.72 -3.27 -28.64
N LYS A 138 -4.72 -2.47 -29.03
CA LYS A 138 -4.87 -2.02 -30.42
C LYS A 138 -3.68 -1.18 -30.90
N LEU A 139 -3.20 -0.26 -30.07
CA LEU A 139 -1.99 0.51 -30.38
C LEU A 139 -0.76 -0.40 -30.51
N CYS A 140 -0.60 -1.36 -29.60
CA CYS A 140 0.50 -2.33 -29.67
C CYS A 140 0.45 -3.17 -30.95
N GLY A 141 -0.73 -3.68 -31.32
CA GLY A 141 -0.94 -4.48 -32.54
C GLY A 141 -0.64 -3.68 -33.80
N ALA A 142 -1.18 -2.45 -33.90
CA ALA A 142 -0.94 -1.55 -35.04
C ALA A 142 0.55 -1.15 -35.17
N GLY A 143 1.28 -1.08 -34.06
CA GLY A 143 2.72 -0.81 -34.04
C GLY A 143 3.61 -2.04 -34.26
N GLY A 144 3.05 -3.21 -34.60
CA GLY A 144 3.82 -4.42 -34.90
C GLY A 144 4.40 -5.13 -33.66
N SER A 145 3.79 -4.97 -32.49
CA SER A 145 4.22 -5.73 -31.31
C SER A 145 4.09 -7.23 -31.52
N LEU A 146 5.08 -8.01 -31.05
CA LEU A 146 5.12 -9.46 -31.17
C LEU A 146 4.00 -10.15 -30.38
N GLY A 147 3.54 -9.51 -29.30
CA GLY A 147 2.46 -10.04 -28.47
C GLY A 147 2.42 -9.44 -27.08
N VAL A 148 1.81 -10.20 -26.17
CA VAL A 148 1.55 -9.80 -24.79
C VAL A 148 2.09 -10.85 -23.84
N ASP A 149 2.81 -10.40 -22.83
CA ASP A 149 3.29 -11.19 -21.70
C ASP A 149 2.43 -10.86 -20.46
N LEU A 150 1.66 -11.84 -20.00
CA LEU A 150 0.87 -11.74 -18.77
C LEU A 150 1.78 -11.92 -17.56
N GLY A 151 2.56 -10.88 -17.25
CA GLY A 151 3.64 -10.92 -16.28
C GLY A 151 3.19 -11.22 -14.84
N ALA A 152 1.92 -10.97 -14.52
CA ALA A 152 1.32 -11.37 -13.25
C ALA A 152 -0.20 -11.52 -13.35
N MET A 153 -0.68 -12.70 -12.95
CA MET A 153 -2.10 -13.03 -12.87
C MET A 153 -2.42 -13.44 -11.44
N PRO A 154 -2.76 -12.48 -10.56
CA PRO A 154 -2.94 -12.75 -9.14
C PRO A 154 -4.23 -13.53 -8.82
N GLN A 155 -5.05 -13.87 -9.83
CA GLN A 155 -6.22 -14.75 -9.70
C GLN A 155 -7.37 -14.12 -8.90
N HIS A 156 -7.61 -12.82 -9.06
CA HIS A 156 -8.77 -12.12 -8.49
C HIS A 156 -9.99 -12.19 -9.41
N TRP A 157 -10.51 -13.40 -9.66
CA TRP A 157 -11.45 -13.62 -10.77
C TRP A 157 -12.79 -12.90 -10.62
N ALA A 158 -13.30 -12.70 -9.41
CA ALA A 158 -14.56 -11.97 -9.22
C ALA A 158 -14.40 -10.46 -9.42
N THR A 159 -13.19 -9.92 -9.21
CA THR A 159 -12.92 -8.48 -9.26
C THR A 159 -12.12 -8.04 -10.49
N GLN A 160 -11.60 -8.99 -11.28
CA GLN A 160 -10.79 -8.76 -12.48
C GLN A 160 -11.18 -9.63 -13.68
N GLY A 161 -12.16 -10.55 -13.53
CA GLY A 161 -12.47 -11.59 -14.51
C GLY A 161 -12.76 -11.08 -15.92
N LEU A 162 -13.47 -9.94 -16.04
CA LEU A 162 -13.71 -9.30 -17.33
C LEU A 162 -12.41 -8.83 -17.99
N ASN A 163 -11.48 -8.24 -17.22
CA ASN A 163 -10.20 -7.79 -17.75
C ASN A 163 -9.37 -8.98 -18.25
N TYR A 164 -9.36 -10.10 -17.52
CA TYR A 164 -8.67 -11.32 -17.94
C TYR A 164 -9.24 -11.87 -19.25
N TYR A 165 -10.57 -11.92 -19.36
CA TYR A 165 -11.25 -12.39 -20.55
C TYR A 165 -10.94 -11.50 -21.76
N VAL A 166 -11.04 -10.17 -21.60
CA VAL A 166 -10.74 -9.20 -22.66
C VAL A 166 -9.27 -9.25 -23.05
N ALA A 167 -8.36 -9.35 -22.08
CA ALA A 167 -6.92 -9.50 -22.35
C ALA A 167 -6.62 -10.74 -23.20
N ALA A 168 -7.24 -11.89 -22.87
CA ALA A 168 -7.02 -13.13 -23.59
C ALA A 168 -7.52 -13.06 -25.04
N LYS A 169 -8.70 -12.48 -25.26
CA LYS A 169 -9.27 -12.30 -26.62
C LYS A 169 -8.42 -11.33 -27.45
N LEU A 170 -8.09 -10.17 -26.88
CA LEU A 170 -7.36 -9.11 -27.58
C LEU A 170 -5.87 -9.39 -27.78
N ALA A 171 -5.28 -10.25 -26.96
CA ALA A 171 -3.91 -10.73 -27.21
C ALA A 171 -3.80 -11.56 -28.49
N SER A 172 -4.90 -12.20 -28.93
CA SER A 172 -4.96 -12.97 -30.17
C SER A 172 -5.41 -12.12 -31.35
N ASP A 173 -6.39 -11.23 -31.13
CA ASP A 173 -6.91 -10.31 -32.14
C ASP A 173 -7.21 -8.94 -31.51
N PRO A 174 -6.30 -7.96 -31.65
CA PRO A 174 -6.42 -6.64 -31.03
C PRO A 174 -7.49 -5.74 -31.68
N ASP A 175 -8.10 -6.16 -32.80
CA ASP A 175 -9.12 -5.39 -33.51
C ASP A 175 -10.56 -5.73 -33.12
N LEU A 176 -10.76 -6.76 -32.27
CA LEU A 176 -12.09 -7.11 -31.76
C LEU A 176 -12.77 -5.93 -31.06
N ASP A 177 -14.08 -5.77 -31.29
CA ASP A 177 -14.87 -4.75 -30.58
C ASP A 177 -15.00 -5.09 -29.10
N VAL A 178 -14.37 -4.27 -28.26
CA VAL A 178 -14.39 -4.44 -26.82
C VAL A 178 -15.81 -4.38 -26.24
N ASN A 179 -16.72 -3.59 -26.81
CA ASN A 179 -18.09 -3.54 -26.30
C ASN A 179 -18.84 -4.84 -26.61
N GLY A 180 -18.65 -5.40 -27.81
CA GLY A 180 -19.09 -6.74 -28.17
C GLY A 180 -18.52 -7.82 -27.24
N LEU A 181 -17.24 -7.73 -26.85
CA LEU A 181 -16.64 -8.68 -25.89
C LEU A 181 -17.27 -8.57 -24.49
N LEU A 182 -17.64 -7.37 -24.05
CA LEU A 182 -18.38 -7.18 -22.79
C LEU A 182 -19.77 -7.84 -22.87
N ASP A 183 -20.46 -7.67 -24.00
CA ASP A 183 -21.75 -8.31 -24.24
C ASP A 183 -21.64 -9.83 -24.30
N GLU A 184 -20.64 -10.37 -25.01
CA GLU A 184 -20.34 -11.81 -25.05
C GLU A 184 -20.07 -12.36 -23.65
N TYR A 185 -19.19 -11.72 -22.89
CA TYR A 185 -18.86 -12.13 -21.52
C TYR A 185 -20.10 -12.19 -20.62
N CYS A 186 -20.93 -11.15 -20.67
CA CYS A 186 -22.12 -11.05 -19.84
C CYS A 186 -23.20 -12.06 -20.27
N GLN A 187 -23.44 -12.19 -21.58
CA GLN A 187 -24.47 -13.10 -22.10
C GLN A 187 -24.08 -14.57 -21.91
N ALA A 188 -22.84 -14.95 -22.26
CA ALA A 188 -22.36 -16.32 -22.12
C ALA A 188 -22.17 -16.72 -20.64
N GLY A 189 -21.76 -15.77 -19.80
CA GLY A 189 -21.55 -15.99 -18.38
C GLY A 189 -22.85 -16.12 -17.59
N PHE A 190 -23.85 -15.30 -17.92
CA PHE A 190 -24.98 -15.02 -17.02
C PHE A 190 -26.38 -15.12 -17.66
N GLY A 191 -26.48 -15.49 -18.94
CA GLY A 191 -27.78 -15.71 -19.61
C GLY A 191 -28.67 -14.48 -19.52
N ARG A 192 -29.93 -14.66 -19.08
CA ARG A 192 -30.91 -13.56 -18.91
C ARG A 192 -30.45 -12.45 -17.96
N ALA A 193 -29.54 -12.74 -17.05
CA ALA A 193 -28.97 -11.75 -16.12
C ALA A 193 -27.83 -10.93 -16.74
N GLY A 194 -27.38 -11.25 -17.95
CA GLY A 194 -26.22 -10.61 -18.60
C GLY A 194 -26.31 -9.09 -18.65
N ALA A 195 -27.47 -8.53 -19.03
CA ALA A 195 -27.66 -7.08 -19.08
C ALA A 195 -27.52 -6.39 -17.71
N ALA A 196 -27.99 -7.03 -16.63
CA ALA A 196 -27.85 -6.51 -15.28
C ALA A 196 -26.40 -6.60 -14.78
N VAL A 197 -25.71 -7.70 -15.09
CA VAL A 197 -24.28 -7.86 -14.78
C VAL A 197 -23.42 -6.86 -15.55
N LYS A 198 -23.75 -6.56 -16.81
CA LYS A 198 -23.07 -5.52 -17.59
C LYS A 198 -23.16 -4.15 -16.92
N LYS A 199 -24.32 -3.78 -16.36
CA LYS A 199 -24.49 -2.53 -15.60
C LYS A 199 -23.55 -2.47 -14.41
N TYR A 200 -23.44 -3.56 -13.65
CA TYR A 200 -22.48 -3.70 -12.54
C TYR A 200 -21.02 -3.53 -12.99
N LEU A 201 -20.59 -4.24 -14.03
CA LEU A 201 -19.21 -4.16 -14.52
C LEU A 201 -18.87 -2.77 -15.09
N VAL A 202 -19.80 -2.14 -15.81
CA VAL A 202 -19.64 -0.76 -16.31
C VAL A 202 -19.57 0.24 -15.17
N ARG A 203 -20.32 0.04 -14.08
CA ARG A 203 -20.23 0.88 -12.89
C ARG A 203 -18.84 0.81 -12.25
N LEU A 204 -18.29 -0.40 -12.09
CA LEU A 204 -16.93 -0.60 -11.59
C LEU A 204 -15.86 0.03 -12.50
N GLU A 205 -16.06 -0.02 -13.82
CA GLU A 205 -15.15 0.63 -14.78
C GLU A 205 -15.21 2.15 -14.66
N ALA A 206 -16.38 2.73 -14.44
CA ALA A 206 -16.52 4.17 -14.16
C ALA A 206 -15.75 4.57 -12.89
N LEU A 207 -15.86 3.80 -11.79
CA LEU A 207 -15.09 4.05 -10.57
C LEU A 207 -13.57 4.00 -10.83
N THR A 208 -13.13 3.05 -11.66
CA THR A 208 -11.71 2.92 -12.04
C THR A 208 -11.24 4.13 -12.85
N ASN A 209 -12.07 4.63 -13.76
CA ASN A 209 -11.78 5.85 -14.52
C ASN A 209 -11.65 7.08 -13.61
N ASP A 210 -12.50 7.20 -12.59
CA ASP A 210 -12.44 8.29 -11.62
C ASP A 210 -11.15 8.25 -10.78
N VAL A 211 -10.68 7.05 -10.42
CA VAL A 211 -9.36 6.88 -9.78
C VAL A 211 -8.25 7.30 -10.73
N ALA A 212 -8.30 6.84 -11.97
CA ALA A 212 -7.25 7.12 -12.95
C ALA A 212 -7.11 8.60 -13.31
N ALA A 213 -8.22 9.35 -13.31
CA ALA A 213 -8.23 10.78 -13.54
C ALA A 213 -7.51 11.58 -12.43
N LYS A 214 -7.37 11.03 -11.22
CA LYS A 214 -6.66 11.70 -10.11
C LYS A 214 -5.13 11.74 -10.32
N GLY A 215 -4.57 10.93 -11.22
CA GLY A 215 -3.17 11.03 -11.66
C GLY A 215 -2.10 10.75 -10.60
N LEU A 216 -2.42 9.93 -9.59
CA LEU A 216 -1.58 9.64 -8.42
C LEU A 216 -0.65 8.44 -8.64
N SER A 217 0.46 8.34 -7.90
CA SER A 217 1.47 7.29 -8.10
C SER A 217 0.85 5.88 -8.16
N ASP A 218 1.43 4.99 -8.97
CA ASP A 218 1.09 3.56 -8.96
C ASP A 218 1.56 2.82 -7.69
N SER A 219 2.14 3.54 -6.73
CA SER A 219 2.41 2.97 -5.43
C SER A 219 1.09 2.47 -4.82
N GLN A 220 1.07 1.22 -4.36
CA GLN A 220 -0.11 0.70 -3.65
C GLN A 220 -0.47 1.60 -2.45
N ASN A 221 0.53 2.30 -1.91
CA ASN A 221 0.35 3.22 -0.80
C ASN A 221 -0.56 4.40 -1.11
N GLU A 222 -0.46 4.95 -2.31
CA GLU A 222 -1.31 6.05 -2.74
C GLU A 222 -2.62 5.52 -3.35
N LEU A 223 -2.55 4.45 -4.14
CA LEU A 223 -3.71 3.92 -4.86
C LEU A 223 -4.82 3.40 -3.93
N LEU A 224 -4.47 2.63 -2.89
CA LEU A 224 -5.46 1.92 -2.07
C LEU A 224 -6.39 2.84 -1.28
N PRO A 225 -5.91 3.90 -0.60
CA PRO A 225 -6.80 4.85 0.07
C PRO A 225 -7.79 5.53 -0.89
N ILE A 226 -7.34 5.91 -2.08
CA ILE A 226 -8.21 6.56 -3.09
C ILE A 226 -9.28 5.57 -3.55
N LEU A 227 -8.87 4.33 -3.84
CA LEU A 227 -9.75 3.28 -4.30
C LEU A 227 -10.79 2.95 -3.21
N ALA A 228 -10.36 2.79 -1.96
CA ALA A 228 -11.26 2.62 -0.82
C ALA A 228 -12.24 3.77 -0.66
N GLY A 229 -11.83 5.00 -0.98
CA GLY A 229 -12.70 6.18 -1.01
C GLY A 229 -13.81 6.10 -2.06
N GLN A 230 -13.63 5.34 -3.16
CA GLN A 230 -14.67 5.14 -4.18
C GLN A 230 -15.74 4.12 -3.77
N PHE A 231 -15.40 3.15 -2.93
CA PHE A 231 -16.34 2.12 -2.45
C PHE A 231 -17.03 2.58 -1.15
N THR A 232 -17.84 3.63 -1.26
CA THR A 232 -18.67 4.13 -0.15
C THR A 232 -19.86 3.18 0.13
N PRO A 233 -20.51 3.27 1.30
CA PRO A 233 -21.72 2.48 1.57
C PRO A 233 -22.80 2.62 0.48
N GLU A 234 -22.96 3.81 -0.08
CA GLU A 234 -23.93 4.11 -1.15
C GLU A 234 -23.55 3.40 -2.45
N VAL A 235 -22.26 3.43 -2.83
CA VAL A 235 -21.76 2.73 -4.02
C VAL A 235 -21.85 1.22 -3.85
N ILE A 236 -21.55 0.69 -2.67
CA ILE A 236 -21.73 -0.74 -2.37
C ILE A 236 -23.19 -1.13 -2.47
N ALA A 237 -24.11 -0.34 -1.91
CA ALA A 237 -25.55 -0.59 -2.00
C ALA A 237 -26.07 -0.52 -3.44
N GLU A 238 -25.57 0.44 -4.24
CA GLU A 238 -25.87 0.55 -5.67
C GLU A 238 -25.47 -0.75 -6.42
N CYS A 239 -24.23 -1.22 -6.20
CA CYS A 239 -23.72 -2.44 -6.82
C CYS A 239 -24.46 -3.70 -6.33
N GLU A 240 -24.78 -3.80 -5.05
CA GLU A 240 -25.62 -4.90 -4.52
C GLU A 240 -27.00 -4.90 -5.19
N GLY A 241 -27.64 -3.73 -5.36
CA GLY A 241 -28.92 -3.63 -6.05
C GLY A 241 -28.86 -4.11 -7.52
N GLN A 242 -27.75 -3.87 -8.21
CA GLN A 242 -27.52 -4.39 -9.56
C GLN A 242 -27.36 -5.92 -9.57
N LEU A 243 -26.68 -6.48 -8.57
CA LEU A 243 -26.52 -7.94 -8.42
C LEU A 243 -27.80 -8.62 -7.92
N ASP A 244 -28.63 -7.94 -7.14
CA ASP A 244 -29.96 -8.41 -6.75
C ASP A 244 -30.89 -8.48 -7.95
N GLU A 245 -30.87 -7.48 -8.82
CA GLU A 245 -31.60 -7.53 -10.09
C GLU A 245 -31.13 -8.68 -10.97
N ALA A 246 -29.81 -8.85 -11.10
CA ALA A 246 -29.25 -9.98 -11.82
C ALA A 246 -29.70 -11.33 -11.25
N ALA A 247 -29.73 -11.48 -9.92
CA ALA A 247 -30.20 -12.69 -9.25
C ALA A 247 -31.69 -12.96 -9.50
N ARG A 248 -32.54 -11.93 -9.51
CA ARG A 248 -33.97 -12.06 -9.86
C ARG A 248 -34.16 -12.56 -11.29
N LEU A 249 -33.42 -11.98 -12.24
CA LEU A 249 -33.47 -12.39 -13.65
C LEU A 249 -32.93 -13.81 -13.87
N ALA A 250 -31.95 -14.23 -13.07
CA ALA A 250 -31.37 -15.57 -13.11
C ALA A 250 -32.12 -16.63 -12.28
N ALA A 251 -33.29 -16.31 -11.69
CA ALA A 251 -33.99 -17.24 -10.80
C ALA A 251 -34.30 -18.60 -11.45
N LYS A 252 -34.55 -18.60 -12.77
CA LYS A 252 -34.82 -19.81 -13.58
C LYS A 252 -33.64 -20.26 -14.44
N GLU A 253 -32.48 -19.64 -14.29
CA GLU A 253 -31.26 -20.04 -14.99
C GLU A 253 -30.64 -21.29 -14.36
N SER A 254 -29.64 -21.85 -15.04
CA SER A 254 -28.89 -23.00 -14.55
C SER A 254 -28.08 -22.69 -13.29
N GLU A 255 -27.77 -23.71 -12.48
CA GLU A 255 -26.96 -23.56 -11.27
C GLU A 255 -25.58 -22.90 -11.52
N PRO A 256 -24.86 -23.18 -12.62
CA PRO A 256 -23.63 -22.45 -12.94
C PRO A 256 -23.80 -20.93 -13.08
N VAL A 257 -24.92 -20.46 -13.65
CA VAL A 257 -25.20 -19.02 -13.76
C VAL A 257 -25.40 -18.40 -12.38
N LYS A 258 -26.21 -19.04 -11.53
CA LYS A 258 -26.43 -18.58 -10.15
C LYS A 258 -25.14 -18.59 -9.34
N ALA A 259 -24.29 -19.61 -9.51
CA ALA A 259 -22.98 -19.70 -8.87
C ALA A 259 -22.05 -18.56 -9.30
N ARG A 260 -22.01 -18.19 -10.59
CA ARG A 260 -21.23 -17.03 -11.07
C ARG A 260 -21.73 -15.71 -10.50
N LEU A 261 -23.04 -15.54 -10.32
CA LEU A 261 -23.59 -14.34 -9.66
C LEU A 261 -23.18 -14.27 -8.18
N ALA A 262 -23.27 -15.40 -7.46
CA ALA A 262 -22.78 -15.49 -6.09
C ALA A 262 -21.27 -15.19 -6.01
N PHE A 263 -20.50 -15.65 -7.00
CA PHE A 263 -19.07 -15.39 -7.11
C PHE A 263 -18.75 -13.90 -7.29
N LEU A 264 -19.47 -13.18 -8.16
CA LEU A 264 -19.32 -11.72 -8.29
C LEU A 264 -19.65 -11.01 -6.97
N ARG A 265 -20.69 -11.45 -6.26
CA ARG A 265 -21.08 -10.88 -4.96
C ARG A 265 -20.00 -11.08 -3.89
N GLN A 266 -19.27 -12.20 -3.92
CA GLN A 266 -18.11 -12.39 -3.03
C GLN A 266 -17.00 -11.36 -3.30
N GLY A 267 -16.75 -11.02 -4.57
CA GLY A 267 -15.83 -9.94 -4.94
C GLY A 267 -16.27 -8.56 -4.41
N LEU A 268 -17.56 -8.25 -4.51
CA LEU A 268 -18.12 -7.00 -3.97
C LEU A 268 -18.06 -6.97 -2.43
N ARG A 269 -18.36 -8.10 -1.77
CA ARG A 269 -18.23 -8.24 -0.32
C ARG A 269 -16.79 -8.00 0.15
N TYR A 270 -15.80 -8.55 -0.57
CA TYR A 270 -14.40 -8.26 -0.30
C TYR A 270 -14.11 -6.76 -0.41
N ALA A 271 -14.57 -6.11 -1.49
CA ALA A 271 -14.37 -4.68 -1.70
C ALA A 271 -14.96 -3.83 -0.56
N ALA A 272 -16.16 -4.17 -0.09
CA ALA A 272 -16.80 -3.51 1.05
C ALA A 272 -15.97 -3.64 2.34
N LEU A 273 -15.56 -4.87 2.68
CA LEU A 273 -14.76 -5.16 3.87
C LEU A 273 -13.41 -4.44 3.83
N GLN A 274 -12.73 -4.52 2.69
CA GLN A 274 -11.42 -3.92 2.52
C GLN A 274 -11.48 -2.39 2.49
N ALA A 275 -12.53 -1.80 1.93
CA ALA A 275 -12.73 -0.35 1.94
C ALA A 275 -12.96 0.17 3.37
N VAL A 276 -13.71 -0.56 4.21
CA VAL A 276 -13.87 -0.23 5.63
C VAL A 276 -12.52 -0.32 6.36
N ALA A 277 -11.78 -1.42 6.15
CA ALA A 277 -10.47 -1.61 6.78
C ALA A 277 -9.45 -0.51 6.40
N LEU A 278 -9.37 -0.16 5.11
CA LEU A 278 -8.47 0.90 4.62
C LEU A 278 -8.85 2.28 5.14
N ARG A 279 -10.15 2.61 5.23
CA ARG A 279 -10.60 3.87 5.85
C ARG A 279 -10.35 3.91 7.35
N ALA A 280 -10.54 2.78 8.04
CA ALA A 280 -10.19 2.65 9.45
C ALA A 280 -8.69 2.85 9.68
N ALA A 281 -7.85 2.20 8.86
CA ALA A 281 -6.39 2.35 8.89
C ALA A 281 -5.92 3.77 8.57
N ALA A 282 -6.61 4.49 7.67
CA ALA A 282 -6.31 5.90 7.40
C ALA A 282 -6.60 6.78 8.62
N ARG A 283 -7.71 6.52 9.35
CA ARG A 283 -8.08 7.25 10.57
C ARG A 283 -7.28 6.85 11.81
N TYR A 284 -6.64 5.68 11.78
CA TYR A 284 -5.88 5.14 12.90
C TYR A 284 -4.77 6.10 13.38
N ASN A 285 -4.08 6.81 12.49
CA ASN A 285 -3.06 7.78 12.91
C ASN A 285 -3.65 9.11 13.41
N GLU A 286 -4.96 9.29 13.38
CA GLU A 286 -5.61 10.58 13.66
C GLU A 286 -6.42 10.59 14.96
N SER A 287 -6.87 9.43 15.43
CA SER A 287 -7.75 9.34 16.61
C SER A 287 -7.65 8.02 17.35
N ALA A 288 -8.01 8.08 18.62
CA ALA A 288 -8.31 6.96 19.48
C ALA A 288 -9.42 6.05 18.92
N GLU A 289 -10.51 6.64 18.37
CA GLU A 289 -11.60 5.87 17.76
C GLU A 289 -11.13 5.05 16.54
N GLY A 290 -10.11 5.56 15.83
CA GLY A 290 -9.51 4.88 14.69
C GLY A 290 -9.00 3.46 15.01
N LEU A 291 -8.55 3.19 16.24
CA LEU A 291 -8.16 1.82 16.61
C LEU A 291 -9.35 0.88 16.70
N ASN A 292 -10.44 1.32 17.35
CA ASN A 292 -11.67 0.52 17.45
C ASN A 292 -12.21 0.19 16.08
N ASP A 293 -12.17 1.14 15.16
CA ASP A 293 -12.57 0.93 13.78
C ASP A 293 -11.71 -0.11 13.07
N VAL A 294 -10.38 -0.09 13.28
CA VAL A 294 -9.47 -1.09 12.69
C VAL A 294 -9.77 -2.48 13.24
N LEU A 295 -9.95 -2.62 14.56
CA LEU A 295 -10.28 -3.89 15.20
C LEU A 295 -11.67 -4.41 14.79
N ALA A 296 -12.65 -3.51 14.64
CA ALA A 296 -13.98 -3.86 14.16
C ALA A 296 -13.98 -4.30 12.69
N ALA A 297 -13.13 -3.69 11.85
CA ALA A 297 -12.98 -4.05 10.44
C ALA A 297 -12.20 -5.37 10.23
N ALA A 298 -11.32 -5.70 11.16
CA ALA A 298 -10.44 -6.87 11.13
C ALA A 298 -11.21 -8.20 11.10
N LYS A 299 -12.08 -8.43 12.09
CA LYS A 299 -12.77 -9.72 12.27
C LYS A 299 -13.58 -10.16 11.03
N PRO A 300 -14.45 -9.33 10.43
CA PRO A 300 -15.21 -9.74 9.25
C PRO A 300 -14.32 -10.07 8.04
N ARG A 301 -13.16 -9.42 7.93
CA ARG A 301 -12.18 -9.70 6.87
C ARG A 301 -11.45 -11.03 7.11
N ALA A 302 -11.05 -11.31 8.34
CA ALA A 302 -10.48 -12.61 8.71
C ALA A 302 -11.46 -13.76 8.46
N GLU A 303 -12.74 -13.58 8.82
CA GLU A 303 -13.81 -14.54 8.53
C GLU A 303 -14.01 -14.75 7.02
N PHE A 304 -13.96 -13.66 6.22
CA PHE A 304 -14.02 -13.75 4.77
C PHE A 304 -12.86 -14.57 4.19
N TYR A 305 -11.64 -14.38 4.70
CA TYR A 305 -10.49 -15.17 4.25
C TYR A 305 -10.55 -16.64 4.66
N ALA A 306 -11.12 -16.94 5.83
CA ALA A 306 -11.29 -18.31 6.33
C ALA A 306 -12.41 -19.09 5.61
N ASP A 307 -13.36 -18.41 4.96
CA ASP A 307 -14.46 -19.05 4.25
C ASP A 307 -13.99 -19.72 2.96
N ALA A 308 -13.86 -21.05 2.98
CA ALA A 308 -13.49 -21.85 1.80
C ALA A 308 -14.43 -21.67 0.59
N LYS A 309 -15.66 -21.17 0.80
CA LYS A 309 -16.59 -20.85 -0.30
C LYS A 309 -16.13 -19.66 -1.14
N ASN A 310 -15.12 -18.90 -0.71
CA ASN A 310 -14.57 -17.77 -1.45
C ASN A 310 -13.80 -18.16 -2.72
N GLY A 311 -13.43 -19.44 -2.92
CA GLY A 311 -13.23 -20.09 -4.22
C GLY A 311 -12.45 -19.36 -5.32
N TRP A 312 -11.44 -18.54 -4.98
CA TRP A 312 -10.70 -17.64 -5.89
C TRP A 312 -11.47 -16.41 -6.42
N ALA A 313 -12.56 -16.01 -5.76
CA ALA A 313 -13.22 -14.71 -5.98
C ALA A 313 -12.18 -13.60 -5.84
N VAL A 314 -11.38 -13.69 -4.77
CA VAL A 314 -10.08 -13.05 -4.64
C VAL A 314 -9.06 -14.09 -4.19
N ASN A 315 -7.79 -13.91 -4.54
CA ASN A 315 -6.70 -14.75 -4.05
C ASN A 315 -6.35 -14.40 -2.59
N ALA A 316 -7.12 -14.95 -1.65
CA ALA A 316 -6.97 -14.70 -0.22
C ALA A 316 -5.54 -15.00 0.31
N PRO A 317 -4.87 -16.11 -0.05
CA PRO A 317 -3.50 -16.36 0.41
C PRO A 317 -2.49 -15.29 -0.04
N LEU A 318 -2.60 -14.81 -1.28
CA LEU A 318 -1.75 -13.73 -1.79
C LEU A 318 -2.00 -12.43 -1.02
N LEU A 319 -3.27 -12.08 -0.80
CA LEU A 319 -3.67 -10.87 -0.08
C LEU A 319 -3.19 -10.91 1.37
N GLN A 320 -3.39 -12.02 2.09
CA GLN A 320 -2.91 -12.20 3.46
C GLN A 320 -1.38 -12.10 3.55
N ARG A 321 -0.65 -12.66 2.59
CA ARG A 321 0.82 -12.53 2.54
C ARG A 321 1.26 -11.09 2.29
N ALA A 322 0.56 -10.36 1.43
CA ALA A 322 0.85 -8.96 1.15
C ALA A 322 0.50 -8.06 2.36
N GLU A 323 -0.60 -8.33 3.07
CA GLU A 323 -1.01 -7.59 4.28
C GLU A 323 -0.05 -7.81 5.47
N THR A 324 0.61 -8.97 5.53
CA THR A 324 1.58 -9.30 6.58
C THR A 324 3.01 -8.87 6.27
N ASN A 325 3.27 -8.32 5.08
CA ASN A 325 4.57 -7.81 4.66
C ASN A 325 4.88 -6.49 5.38
N PRO A 326 5.99 -6.38 6.14
CA PRO A 326 6.35 -5.17 6.88
C PRO A 326 6.44 -3.89 6.02
N ARG A 327 6.71 -4.02 4.70
CA ARG A 327 6.75 -2.88 3.77
C ARG A 327 5.37 -2.37 3.35
N CYS A 328 4.34 -3.22 3.43
CA CYS A 328 2.96 -2.88 3.07
C CYS A 328 2.05 -2.75 4.30
N SER A 329 2.52 -3.20 5.47
CA SER A 329 1.72 -3.29 6.70
C SER A 329 1.10 -1.94 7.04
N ALA A 330 1.86 -0.83 6.92
CA ALA A 330 1.39 0.53 7.20
C ALA A 330 0.07 0.92 6.51
N LEU A 331 -0.23 0.34 5.34
CA LEU A 331 -1.48 0.60 4.62
C LEU A 331 -2.71 -0.09 5.17
N PHE A 332 -2.51 -1.24 5.78
CA PHE A 332 -3.58 -2.07 6.34
C PHE A 332 -3.68 -1.88 7.86
N GLY A 333 -3.10 -0.79 8.38
CA GLY A 333 -3.06 -0.45 9.80
C GLY A 333 -1.79 -0.89 10.51
N GLY A 334 -0.71 -1.24 9.80
CA GLY A 334 0.30 -2.15 10.35
C GLY A 334 -0.30 -3.55 10.46
N THR A 335 0.44 -4.54 10.93
CA THR A 335 -0.14 -5.81 11.37
C THR A 335 -0.97 -5.65 12.65
N LEU A 336 -1.69 -4.52 12.81
CA LEU A 336 -2.40 -4.10 14.02
C LEU A 336 -3.35 -5.16 14.52
N GLU A 337 -4.13 -5.77 13.61
CA GLU A 337 -5.05 -6.85 13.95
C GLU A 337 -4.31 -7.99 14.65
N ARG A 338 -3.18 -8.45 14.08
CA ARG A 338 -2.36 -9.52 14.64
C ARG A 338 -1.58 -9.09 15.89
N GLU A 339 -1.12 -7.84 15.91
CA GLU A 339 -0.39 -7.27 17.03
C GLU A 339 -1.29 -7.03 18.24
N LEU A 340 -2.58 -6.76 18.01
CA LEU A 340 -3.56 -6.50 19.05
C LEU A 340 -4.45 -7.71 19.35
N SER A 341 -4.53 -8.72 18.47
CA SER A 341 -5.32 -9.94 18.73
C SER A 341 -5.00 -10.65 20.05
N PRO A 342 -3.77 -10.58 20.63
CA PRO A 342 -3.51 -11.14 21.95
C PRO A 342 -4.05 -10.31 23.11
N TYR A 343 -4.58 -9.12 22.85
CA TYR A 343 -4.94 -8.13 23.84
C TYR A 343 -6.43 -7.74 23.74
N GLU A 344 -7.04 -7.41 24.87
CA GLU A 344 -8.32 -6.72 24.95
C GLU A 344 -8.05 -5.23 25.16
N LEU A 345 -8.63 -4.37 24.32
CA LEU A 345 -8.52 -2.92 24.47
C LEU A 345 -9.42 -2.47 25.64
N LEU A 346 -8.82 -1.84 26.65
CA LEU A 346 -9.53 -1.30 27.81
C LEU A 346 -9.95 0.16 27.58
N ALA A 347 -9.02 0.98 27.09
CA ALA A 347 -9.26 2.39 26.83
C ALA A 347 -8.25 2.94 25.83
N THR A 348 -8.58 4.09 25.27
CA THR A 348 -7.72 4.84 24.34
C THR A 348 -7.19 6.09 25.02
N LEU A 349 -6.01 6.56 24.61
CA LEU A 349 -5.45 7.82 25.08
C LEU A 349 -5.67 8.91 24.01
N PRO A 350 -5.68 10.20 24.40
CA PRO A 350 -5.77 11.30 23.45
C PRO A 350 -4.71 11.20 22.34
N ALA A 351 -5.05 11.52 21.09
CA ALA A 351 -4.09 11.44 19.98
C ALA A 351 -3.01 12.56 19.99
N LYS A 352 -3.23 13.63 20.78
CA LYS A 352 -2.31 14.77 20.92
C LYS A 352 -1.92 15.01 22.36
N TRP A 353 -0.63 14.91 22.66
CA TRP A 353 -0.08 15.03 24.02
C TRP A 353 0.64 16.37 24.17
N LYS A 354 0.71 16.86 25.41
CA LYS A 354 1.57 17.99 25.76
C LYS A 354 3.02 17.59 25.50
N PHE A 355 3.81 18.46 24.91
CA PHE A 355 5.17 18.20 24.45
C PHE A 355 6.11 19.35 24.79
N LYS A 356 7.32 19.02 25.25
CA LYS A 356 8.40 19.95 25.51
C LYS A 356 9.76 19.28 25.26
N THR A 357 10.65 19.97 24.55
CA THR A 357 12.04 19.57 24.38
C THR A 357 12.84 19.79 25.67
N ASP A 358 13.85 18.95 25.90
CA ASP A 358 14.69 18.93 27.10
C ASP A 358 16.17 18.79 26.71
N PRO A 359 16.74 19.75 25.97
CA PRO A 359 18.11 19.65 25.46
C PRO A 359 19.15 19.57 26.58
N ASP A 360 18.85 20.16 27.73
CA ASP A 360 19.71 20.19 28.91
C ASP A 360 19.45 19.03 29.89
N VAL A 361 18.49 18.15 29.58
CA VAL A 361 18.11 16.97 30.38
C VAL A 361 17.75 17.31 31.83
N LEU A 362 16.95 18.37 32.01
CA LEU A 362 16.53 18.89 33.31
C LEU A 362 15.21 18.32 33.79
N GLY A 363 14.39 17.75 32.90
CA GLY A 363 12.99 17.47 33.19
C GLY A 363 12.75 16.49 34.34
N GLU A 364 13.63 15.50 34.53
CA GLU A 364 13.52 14.58 35.66
C GLU A 364 13.84 15.30 37.00
N ARG A 365 14.91 16.11 37.02
CA ARG A 365 15.31 16.91 38.20
C ARG A 365 14.25 17.93 38.57
N GLU A 366 13.61 18.54 37.56
CA GLU A 366 12.55 19.54 37.73
C GLU A 366 11.17 18.91 37.95
N GLY A 367 11.07 17.58 37.94
CA GLY A 367 9.83 16.88 38.26
C GLY A 367 8.76 16.95 37.17
N TRP A 368 9.15 17.09 35.90
CA TRP A 368 8.21 17.10 34.76
C TRP A 368 7.42 15.80 34.59
N HIS A 369 7.74 14.74 35.33
CA HIS A 369 6.98 13.50 35.40
C HIS A 369 5.86 13.51 36.47
N ARG A 370 5.87 14.48 37.39
CA ARG A 370 4.98 14.51 38.56
C ARG A 370 3.56 14.95 38.18
N PRO A 371 2.52 14.45 38.87
CA PRO A 371 1.13 14.75 38.54
C PRO A 371 0.76 16.22 38.76
N ASP A 372 1.42 16.92 39.67
CA ASP A 372 1.18 18.32 40.06
C ASP A 372 2.01 19.34 39.27
N PHE A 373 2.82 18.89 38.31
CA PHE A 373 3.62 19.79 37.47
C PHE A 373 2.74 20.60 36.50
N ASP A 374 2.99 21.91 36.43
CA ASP A 374 2.28 22.83 35.52
C ASP A 374 2.83 22.73 34.08
N ASP A 375 2.07 22.06 33.22
CA ASP A 375 2.36 21.88 31.79
C ASP A 375 1.50 22.76 30.88
N ILE A 376 0.86 23.81 31.41
CA ILE A 376 -0.09 24.62 30.64
C ILE A 376 0.56 25.24 29.40
N ALA A 377 1.83 25.66 29.53
CA ALA A 377 2.63 26.27 28.48
C ALA A 377 3.16 25.27 27.43
N TRP A 378 3.03 23.96 27.65
CA TRP A 378 3.53 22.96 26.71
C TRP A 378 2.67 22.92 25.45
N ARG A 379 3.34 22.78 24.30
CA ARG A 379 2.68 22.65 23.00
C ARG A 379 2.02 21.28 22.91
N ARG A 380 1.06 21.09 22.00
CA ARG A 380 0.48 19.77 21.74
C ARG A 380 1.03 19.21 20.43
N LEU A 381 1.56 17.99 20.48
CA LEU A 381 1.97 17.23 19.29
C LEU A 381 1.15 15.95 19.16
N ALA A 382 0.91 15.51 17.93
CA ALA A 382 0.37 14.19 17.65
C ALA A 382 1.42 13.14 17.99
N VAL A 383 1.02 12.07 18.69
CA VAL A 383 1.90 10.94 19.02
C VAL A 383 1.97 9.89 17.91
N SER A 384 1.35 10.19 16.76
CA SER A 384 1.32 9.36 15.54
C SER A 384 2.24 9.89 14.43
N LYS A 385 3.07 10.88 14.74
CA LYS A 385 4.00 11.52 13.79
C LYS A 385 5.31 11.87 14.50
N PRO A 386 6.46 11.78 13.82
CA PRO A 386 7.72 12.29 14.35
C PRO A 386 7.62 13.78 14.71
N TRP A 387 8.40 14.26 15.68
CA TRP A 387 8.36 15.68 16.07
C TRP A 387 8.93 16.60 14.98
N GLU A 388 9.79 16.09 14.07
CA GLU A 388 10.39 16.83 12.96
C GLU A 388 9.33 17.34 12.00
N GLN A 389 8.35 16.48 11.69
CA GLN A 389 7.20 16.81 10.84
C GLN A 389 6.22 17.76 11.52
N GLN A 390 6.45 18.07 12.79
CA GLN A 390 5.59 18.91 13.61
C GLN A 390 6.33 20.17 14.07
N GLY A 391 7.32 20.63 13.32
CA GLY A 391 7.99 21.92 13.56
C GLY A 391 9.22 21.85 14.46
N PHE A 392 9.84 20.67 14.56
CA PHE A 392 11.12 20.44 15.25
C PHE A 392 12.10 19.72 14.32
N ALA A 393 12.21 20.18 13.06
CA ALA A 393 12.86 19.45 11.97
C ALA A 393 14.35 19.12 12.19
N ASP A 394 15.05 19.93 12.99
CA ASP A 394 16.49 19.80 13.25
C ASP A 394 16.79 19.43 14.72
N TYR A 395 15.82 18.82 15.42
CA TYR A 395 15.96 18.51 16.84
C TYR A 395 16.23 17.03 17.09
N ASP A 396 17.47 16.72 17.46
CA ASP A 396 17.86 15.44 18.05
C ASP A 396 18.16 15.66 19.55
N GLY A 397 17.57 14.85 20.43
CA GLY A 397 17.80 14.99 21.87
C GLY A 397 16.75 14.34 22.75
N VAL A 398 16.60 14.89 23.97
CA VAL A 398 15.60 14.42 24.94
C VAL A 398 14.35 15.27 24.84
N ALA A 399 13.17 14.66 24.88
CA ALA A 399 11.91 15.39 24.96
C ALA A 399 10.93 14.67 25.87
N TRP A 400 9.92 15.40 26.31
CA TRP A 400 8.88 14.90 27.20
C TRP A 400 7.51 15.04 26.57
N TYR A 401 6.69 14.00 26.74
CA TYR A 401 5.27 14.02 26.48
C TYR A 401 4.48 13.87 27.77
N ARG A 402 3.35 14.57 27.90
CA ARG A 402 2.41 14.47 29.04
C ARG A 402 0.96 14.38 28.56
N VAL A 403 0.17 13.56 29.24
CA VAL A 403 -1.27 13.42 28.98
C VAL A 403 -2.01 12.95 30.23
N THR A 404 -3.26 13.36 30.37
CA THR A 404 -4.17 12.80 31.38
C THR A 404 -5.13 11.80 30.75
N PHE A 405 -5.51 10.78 31.52
CA PHE A 405 -6.41 9.72 31.07
C PHE A 405 -7.14 9.09 32.25
N GLU A 406 -8.26 8.42 31.99
CA GLU A 406 -9.03 7.69 32.99
C GLU A 406 -9.06 6.20 32.66
N VAL A 407 -9.04 5.35 33.69
CA VAL A 407 -9.26 3.90 33.56
C VAL A 407 -10.51 3.55 34.36
N PRO A 408 -11.57 2.99 33.74
CA PRO A 408 -12.78 2.59 34.44
C PRO A 408 -12.52 1.70 35.66
N ALA A 409 -13.28 1.90 36.74
CA ALA A 409 -13.14 1.16 37.99
C ALA A 409 -13.27 -0.37 37.84
N GLU A 410 -14.07 -0.81 36.87
CA GLU A 410 -14.30 -2.22 36.51
C GLU A 410 -13.06 -2.96 35.98
N HIS A 411 -11.99 -2.23 35.63
CA HIS A 411 -10.73 -2.85 35.19
C HIS A 411 -9.74 -3.06 36.34
N CYS A 412 -10.07 -2.67 37.57
CA CYS A 412 -9.25 -2.92 38.75
C CYS A 412 -8.99 -4.42 38.93
N GLY A 413 -7.73 -4.80 39.15
CA GLY A 413 -7.31 -6.21 39.27
C GLY A 413 -7.07 -6.94 37.95
N LYS A 414 -7.32 -6.31 36.79
CA LYS A 414 -6.85 -6.82 35.49
C LYS A 414 -5.34 -6.53 35.33
N ASN A 415 -4.68 -7.28 34.44
CA ASN A 415 -3.29 -6.99 34.04
C ASN A 415 -3.25 -5.81 33.07
N VAL A 416 -3.30 -4.57 33.57
CA VAL A 416 -3.37 -3.36 32.75
C VAL A 416 -2.00 -2.95 32.23
N LEU A 417 -1.87 -2.88 30.90
CA LEU A 417 -0.65 -2.53 30.20
C LEU A 417 -0.84 -1.24 29.38
N LEU A 418 0.16 -0.36 29.38
CA LEU A 418 0.34 0.65 28.33
C LEU A 418 1.08 0.00 27.17
N ARG A 419 0.41 -0.14 26.02
CA ARG A 419 1.01 -0.62 24.77
C ARG A 419 1.38 0.57 23.90
N PHE A 420 2.66 0.75 23.66
CA PHE A 420 3.19 1.73 22.71
C PHE A 420 3.30 1.08 21.33
N GLY A 421 2.75 1.71 20.30
CA GLY A 421 2.89 1.22 18.92
C GLY A 421 4.34 1.23 18.45
N ALA A 422 5.09 2.27 18.84
CA ALA A 422 6.54 2.41 18.68
C ALA A 422 7.01 3.72 19.34
N VAL A 423 8.31 3.81 19.62
CA VAL A 423 9.01 5.05 19.95
C VAL A 423 10.32 5.05 19.17
N ASP A 424 10.77 6.20 18.67
CA ASP A 424 12.12 6.26 18.12
C ASP A 424 13.16 6.27 19.25
N GLU A 425 14.15 5.40 19.11
CA GLU A 425 15.16 5.02 20.10
C GLU A 425 14.68 4.58 21.50
N SER A 426 14.62 5.48 22.49
CA SER A 426 14.48 5.10 23.91
C SER A 426 13.37 5.87 24.62
N ALA A 427 12.65 5.20 25.53
CA ALA A 427 11.57 5.78 26.32
C ALA A 427 11.63 5.38 27.81
N TRP A 428 11.28 6.32 28.68
CA TRP A 428 10.99 6.12 30.10
C TRP A 428 9.56 6.55 30.38
N VAL A 429 8.78 5.65 30.97
CA VAL A 429 7.33 5.78 31.11
C VAL A 429 6.98 5.97 32.58
N TYR A 430 6.38 7.09 32.92
CA TYR A 430 5.99 7.44 34.28
C TYR A 430 4.46 7.53 34.40
N VAL A 431 3.89 6.89 35.41
CA VAL A 431 2.46 6.98 35.74
C VAL A 431 2.33 7.59 37.14
N ASN A 432 1.55 8.67 37.24
CA ASN A 432 1.31 9.40 38.49
C ASN A 432 2.62 9.77 39.23
N GLY A 433 3.67 10.12 38.48
CA GLY A 433 4.99 10.49 39.00
C GLY A 433 5.94 9.33 39.29
N ARG A 434 5.51 8.06 39.19
CA ARG A 434 6.36 6.88 39.43
C ARG A 434 6.81 6.27 38.10
N LEU A 435 8.08 5.87 38.00
CA LEU A 435 8.58 5.15 36.83
C LEU A 435 7.93 3.77 36.76
N ALA A 436 7.27 3.47 35.65
CA ALA A 436 6.58 2.21 35.41
C ALA A 436 7.45 1.23 34.61
N GLY A 437 8.24 1.76 33.68
CA GLY A 437 9.17 0.97 32.89
C GLY A 437 9.93 1.78 31.86
N LYS A 438 10.85 1.12 31.17
CA LYS A 438 11.68 1.72 30.12
C LYS A 438 11.90 0.79 28.94
N ARG A 439 12.01 1.39 27.76
CA ARG A 439 12.48 0.77 26.52
C ARG A 439 13.77 1.47 26.12
N LEU A 440 14.85 0.70 25.96
CA LEU A 440 16.14 1.25 25.53
C LEU A 440 16.43 0.77 24.11
N PHE A 441 16.95 1.68 23.28
CA PHE A 441 17.41 1.36 21.93
C PHE A 441 18.56 0.36 21.99
N ALA A 442 18.40 -0.78 21.31
CA ALA A 442 19.40 -1.84 21.25
C ALA A 442 19.63 -2.36 19.82
N GLU A 443 18.59 -2.37 19.00
CA GLU A 443 18.63 -2.88 17.63
C GLU A 443 18.17 -1.84 16.60
N ARG A 444 18.73 -1.93 15.38
CA ARG A 444 18.47 -0.99 14.27
C ARG A 444 16.99 -0.73 14.00
N ASP A 445 16.12 -1.74 14.16
CA ASP A 445 14.69 -1.65 13.84
C ASP A 445 13.81 -1.46 15.09
N ASP A 446 14.39 -1.15 16.26
CA ASP A 446 13.62 -0.95 17.50
C ASP A 446 12.61 0.19 17.38
N TRP A 447 12.93 1.21 16.59
CA TRP A 447 12.04 2.34 16.30
C TRP A 447 10.74 1.91 15.61
N LEU A 448 10.65 0.70 15.04
CA LEU A 448 9.43 0.16 14.43
C LEU A 448 8.63 -0.78 15.35
N ARG A 449 9.22 -1.23 16.46
CA ARG A 449 8.70 -2.33 17.28
C ARG A 449 7.80 -1.84 18.42
N PRO A 450 6.61 -2.43 18.60
CA PRO A 450 5.77 -2.12 19.75
C PRO A 450 6.35 -2.70 21.05
N PHE A 451 6.03 -2.07 22.18
CA PHE A 451 6.40 -2.54 23.51
C PHE A 451 5.32 -2.22 24.55
N GLU A 452 5.33 -2.94 25.67
CA GLU A 452 4.33 -2.85 26.72
C GLU A 452 4.95 -2.54 28.07
N VAL A 453 4.30 -1.66 28.84
CA VAL A 453 4.68 -1.36 30.23
C VAL A 453 3.52 -1.73 31.13
N ASN A 454 3.78 -2.55 32.16
CA ASN A 454 2.74 -2.85 33.15
C ASN A 454 2.52 -1.65 34.05
N VAL A 455 1.28 -1.20 34.17
CA VAL A 455 0.92 -0.02 34.95
C VAL A 455 -0.13 -0.29 36.01
N GLY A 456 -0.62 -1.52 36.13
CA GLY A 456 -1.80 -1.86 36.94
C GLY A 456 -1.73 -1.35 38.39
N ASP A 457 -0.57 -1.46 39.03
CA ASP A 457 -0.33 -1.07 40.43
C ASP A 457 -0.09 0.44 40.63
N LEU A 458 0.04 1.20 39.54
CA LEU A 458 0.30 2.64 39.55
C LEU A 458 -0.96 3.47 39.23
N LEU A 459 -2.04 2.81 38.78
CA LEU A 459 -3.28 3.45 38.36
C LEU A 459 -4.18 3.81 39.53
N ARG A 460 -4.86 4.95 39.40
CA ARG A 460 -6.02 5.37 40.18
C ARG A 460 -7.27 5.04 39.37
N TYR A 461 -7.87 3.90 39.62
CA TYR A 461 -9.05 3.42 38.88
C TYR A 461 -10.29 4.29 39.18
N GLY A 462 -11.07 4.62 38.15
CA GLY A 462 -12.24 5.52 38.22
C GLY A 462 -11.88 6.99 38.46
N MET A 463 -10.60 7.37 38.29
CA MET A 463 -10.10 8.72 38.50
C MET A 463 -9.12 9.11 37.39
N GLU A 464 -8.82 10.41 37.30
CA GLU A 464 -7.80 10.91 36.40
C GLU A 464 -6.39 10.44 36.82
N ASN A 465 -5.62 9.98 35.83
CA ASN A 465 -4.23 9.57 35.92
C ASN A 465 -3.38 10.47 35.04
N VAL A 466 -2.12 10.70 35.43
CA VAL A 466 -1.14 11.44 34.64
C VAL A 466 -0.10 10.48 34.08
N LEU A 467 0.07 10.48 32.76
CA LEU A 467 1.15 9.78 32.06
C LEU A 467 2.17 10.82 31.58
N ALA A 468 3.44 10.57 31.92
CA ALA A 468 4.57 11.30 31.37
C ALA A 468 5.55 10.34 30.70
N VAL A 469 6.03 10.68 29.52
CA VAL A 469 6.98 9.85 28.75
C VAL A 469 8.17 10.70 28.36
N ARG A 470 9.34 10.32 28.85
CA ARG A 470 10.61 10.90 28.39
C ARG A 470 11.10 10.06 27.22
N VAL A 471 11.36 10.70 26.09
CA VAL A 471 11.94 10.09 24.90
C VAL A 471 13.35 10.63 24.70
N GLN A 472 14.28 9.77 24.35
CA GLN A 472 15.61 10.14 23.88
C GLN A 472 15.77 9.61 22.46
N ASP A 473 16.14 10.52 21.57
CA ASP A 473 16.53 10.24 20.19
C ASP A 473 17.90 10.89 19.91
N ARG A 474 18.75 10.22 19.13
CA ARG A 474 20.12 10.65 18.80
C ARG A 474 20.29 10.99 17.34
N GLY A 475 19.28 10.77 16.49
CA GLY A 475 19.37 11.13 15.09
C GLY A 475 18.21 10.66 14.24
N GLY A 476 17.70 11.56 13.41
CA GLY A 476 16.82 11.22 12.29
C GLY A 476 15.38 11.66 12.53
N ALA A 477 14.47 10.70 12.68
CA ALA A 477 13.10 11.00 13.06
C ALA A 477 12.94 10.66 14.55
N GLY A 478 12.32 11.54 15.32
CA GLY A 478 12.28 11.39 16.77
C GLY A 478 10.89 11.39 17.35
N GLY A 479 10.77 10.77 18.53
CA GLY A 479 9.58 10.86 19.38
C GLY A 479 8.62 9.68 19.33
N LEU A 480 7.43 9.92 19.89
CA LEU A 480 6.31 9.00 19.72
C LEU A 480 5.71 9.22 18.33
N TRP A 481 5.78 8.18 17.50
CA TRP A 481 5.28 8.24 16.11
C TRP A 481 4.21 7.18 15.80
N LYS A 482 3.79 6.40 16.80
CA LYS A 482 2.59 5.55 16.77
C LYS A 482 1.81 5.71 18.08
N LEU A 483 0.49 5.53 18.03
CA LEU A 483 -0.39 5.71 19.19
C LEU A 483 -0.06 4.76 20.36
N VAL A 484 -0.59 5.13 21.54
CA VAL A 484 -0.46 4.38 22.79
C VAL A 484 -1.85 4.01 23.30
N TRP A 485 -2.01 2.78 23.80
CA TRP A 485 -3.30 2.25 24.25
C TRP A 485 -3.21 1.59 25.62
N LEU A 486 -4.35 1.53 26.31
CA LEU A 486 -4.52 0.70 27.49
C LEU A 486 -5.13 -0.63 27.09
N VAL A 487 -4.42 -1.71 27.39
CA VAL A 487 -4.85 -3.06 27.05
C VAL A 487 -4.71 -4.01 28.24
N THR A 488 -5.40 -5.14 28.19
CA THR A 488 -5.18 -6.28 29.09
C THR A 488 -4.84 -7.53 28.27
N GLY A 489 -3.97 -8.38 28.82
CA GLY A 489 -3.50 -9.60 28.15
C GLY A 489 -2.19 -10.10 28.73
N ALA A 490 -1.66 -11.21 28.19
CA ALA A 490 -0.33 -11.68 28.55
C ALA A 490 0.72 -10.79 27.87
N SER A 491 1.58 -10.14 28.66
CA SER A 491 2.72 -9.39 28.11
C SER A 491 3.64 -10.37 27.36
N ARG A 492 3.99 -10.06 26.11
CA ARG A 492 4.82 -10.92 25.25
C ARG A 492 6.27 -10.44 25.09
N ASN A 493 6.62 -9.27 25.62
CA ASN A 493 7.95 -8.68 25.41
C ASN A 493 8.83 -8.75 26.67
N GLU A 494 9.97 -9.41 26.54
CA GLU A 494 11.03 -9.51 27.56
C GLU A 494 12.02 -8.32 27.52
N SER A 495 11.88 -7.41 26.55
CA SER A 495 12.80 -6.27 26.33
C SER A 495 12.48 -5.02 27.15
N VAL A 496 11.43 -5.06 28.00
CA VAL A 496 11.04 -3.96 28.88
C VAL A 496 11.44 -4.29 30.31
N GLN A 497 12.23 -3.41 30.92
CA GLN A 497 12.50 -3.48 32.36
C GLN A 497 11.33 -2.83 33.10
N ASN A 498 10.35 -3.64 33.51
CA ASN A 498 9.29 -3.21 34.43
C ASN A 498 9.90 -3.04 35.82
N GLU A 499 9.66 -1.91 36.48
CA GLU A 499 9.99 -1.75 37.89
C GLU A 499 8.87 -2.37 38.74
N LYS A 500 9.24 -3.24 39.68
CA LYS A 500 8.30 -3.89 40.60
C LYS A 500 7.92 -2.98 41.76
#